data_AF-A0A7C2EKY4-F1
#
_entry.id   AF-A0A7C2EKY4-F1
#
_cell.length_a   1.000
_cell.length_b   1.000
_cell.length_c   1.000
_cell.angle_alpha   90.00
_cell.angle_beta   90.00
_cell.angle_gamma   90.00
#
_symmetry.space_group_name_H-M   'P 1'
#
loop_
_entity.id
_entity.type
_entity.pdbx_description
1 polymer ?
#
loop_
_entity_poly.entity_id
_entity_poly.type
_entity_poly.pdbx_seq_one_letter_code
_entity_poly.pdbx_strand_id
1 'polypeptide(L)'
;MTVDPNIRDHKAWLGYIQPEGLVVSPAALVDAQVLLDRNTLPLQERFLPFVAEVERDDDDPVTAIADFPGFVREFLEWPDDCLYGLESSRPLPESLFVSLSNFGETLAPSFALKDPRPKDGANPWLLLVQTLPPGAGLDDRQNRDQSDWNVSPSQ
;
A
#
# COMPACT_ATOMS: atom_id res chain seq x y z
N MET A 1 14.08 -24.69 27.56
CA MET A 1 13.26 -25.49 26.63
C MET A 1 13.34 -24.84 25.26
N THR A 2 13.91 -25.53 24.28
CA THR A 2 13.98 -25.08 22.89
C THR A 2 12.57 -25.11 22.29
N VAL A 3 12.04 -23.95 21.93
CA VAL A 3 10.71 -23.84 21.29
C VAL A 3 10.81 -24.40 19.87
N ASP A 4 9.87 -25.25 19.47
CA ASP A 4 9.76 -25.77 18.11
C ASP A 4 9.70 -24.59 17.10
N PRO A 5 10.62 -24.52 16.12
CA PRO A 5 10.63 -23.45 15.12
C PRO A 5 9.29 -23.26 14.42
N ASN A 6 8.57 -24.33 14.09
CA ASN A 6 7.28 -24.24 13.39
C ASN A 6 6.21 -23.58 14.26
N ILE A 7 6.18 -23.88 15.56
CA ILE A 7 5.28 -23.22 16.52
C ILE A 7 5.55 -21.72 16.61
N ARG A 8 6.82 -21.32 16.57
CA ARG A 8 7.21 -19.90 16.57
C ARG A 8 6.73 -19.20 15.30
N ASP A 9 6.92 -19.84 14.15
CA ASP A 9 6.59 -19.22 12.87
C ASP A 9 5.07 -19.08 12.69
N HIS A 10 4.29 -20.10 13.08
CA HIS A 10 2.83 -20.02 13.10
C HIS A 10 2.31 -18.96 14.06
N LYS A 11 2.97 -18.76 15.21
CA LYS A 11 2.63 -17.65 16.13
C LYS A 11 2.88 -16.28 15.50
N ALA A 12 4.00 -16.11 14.81
CA ALA A 12 4.32 -14.86 14.11
C ALA A 12 3.30 -14.58 12.99
N TRP A 13 3.00 -15.60 12.18
CA TRP A 13 2.00 -15.51 11.11
C TRP A 13 0.60 -15.16 11.63
N LEU A 14 0.12 -15.84 12.68
CA LEU A 14 -1.15 -15.50 13.32
C LEU A 14 -1.18 -14.07 13.89
N GLY A 15 -0.04 -13.57 14.35
CA GLY A 15 0.11 -12.18 14.81
C GLY A 15 -0.07 -11.16 13.69
N TYR A 16 0.33 -11.49 12.45
CA TYR A 16 0.16 -10.61 11.30
C TYR A 16 -1.28 -10.54 10.79
N ILE A 17 -2.04 -11.64 10.87
CA ILE A 17 -3.39 -11.71 10.30
C ILE A 17 -4.50 -11.19 11.22
N GLN A 18 -4.20 -10.92 12.50
CA GLN A 18 -5.14 -10.46 13.54
C GLN A 18 -6.58 -10.99 13.34
N PRO A 19 -6.78 -12.32 13.36
CA PRO A 19 -8.03 -12.89 12.89
C PRO A 19 -9.16 -12.60 13.88
N GLU A 20 -10.28 -12.04 13.41
CA GLU A 20 -11.52 -11.94 14.18
C GLU A 20 -12.34 -13.25 14.01
N GLY A 21 -12.68 -13.93 15.11
CA GLY A 21 -13.53 -15.13 15.10
C GLY A 21 -12.80 -16.44 15.46
N LEU A 22 -13.07 -17.52 14.73
CA LEU A 22 -12.50 -18.84 15.01
C LEU A 22 -11.00 -18.86 14.68
N VAL A 23 -10.16 -19.01 15.70
CA VAL A 23 -8.70 -19.06 15.55
C VAL A 23 -8.21 -20.51 15.66
N VAL A 24 -7.34 -20.91 14.72
CA VAL A 24 -6.62 -22.19 14.79
C VAL A 24 -5.36 -21.99 15.64
N SER A 25 -5.10 -22.87 16.60
CA SER A 25 -3.90 -22.77 17.43
C SER A 25 -2.65 -23.14 16.63
N PRO A 26 -1.47 -22.54 16.92
CA PRO A 26 -0.20 -22.94 16.32
C PRO A 26 0.08 -24.45 16.45
N ALA A 27 -0.33 -25.06 17.57
CA ALA A 27 -0.18 -26.50 17.79
C ALA A 27 -1.01 -27.31 16.80
N ALA A 28 -2.26 -26.92 16.55
CA ALA A 28 -3.10 -27.58 15.56
C ALA A 28 -2.55 -27.45 14.13
N LEU A 29 -1.90 -26.33 13.79
CA LEU A 29 -1.23 -26.14 12.51
C LEU A 29 0.00 -27.06 12.36
N VAL A 30 0.77 -27.24 13.44
CA VAL A 30 1.89 -28.18 13.46
C VAL A 30 1.42 -29.63 13.38
N ASP A 31 0.37 -30.01 14.11
CA ASP A 31 -0.22 -31.35 14.05
C ASP A 31 -0.78 -31.66 12.65
N ALA A 32 -1.33 -30.66 11.98
CA ALA A 32 -1.78 -30.75 10.59
C ALA A 32 -0.63 -30.68 9.57
N GLN A 33 0.64 -30.62 10.02
CA GLN A 33 1.84 -30.51 9.20
C GLN A 33 1.81 -29.33 8.21
N VAL A 34 1.15 -28.23 8.60
CA VAL A 34 1.13 -27.01 7.81
C VAL A 34 2.52 -26.38 7.85
N LEU A 35 3.17 -26.32 6.69
CA LEU A 35 4.45 -25.66 6.50
C LEU A 35 4.21 -24.29 5.88
N LEU A 36 4.78 -23.25 6.49
CA LEU A 36 4.81 -21.92 5.89
C LEU A 36 5.85 -21.93 4.78
N ASP A 37 5.41 -21.65 3.55
CA ASP A 37 6.33 -21.50 2.45
C ASP A 37 7.20 -20.25 2.67
N ARG A 38 8.51 -20.47 2.70
CA ARG A 38 9.53 -19.42 2.84
C ARG A 38 10.21 -19.13 1.51
N ASN A 39 9.91 -19.89 0.48
CA ASN A 39 10.43 -19.66 -0.84
C ASN A 39 9.77 -18.43 -1.45
N THR A 40 10.39 -17.28 -1.26
CA THR A 40 9.93 -16.01 -1.82
C THR A 40 10.30 -15.86 -3.30
N LEU A 41 11.13 -16.73 -3.86
CA LEU A 41 11.64 -16.61 -5.22
C LEU A 41 10.52 -16.56 -6.27
N PRO A 42 9.50 -17.44 -6.24
CA PRO A 42 8.39 -17.36 -7.20
C PRO A 42 7.59 -16.04 -7.08
N LEU A 43 7.46 -15.51 -5.86
CA LEU A 43 6.79 -14.23 -5.65
C LEU A 43 7.62 -13.05 -6.18
N GLN A 44 8.94 -13.09 -5.98
CA GLN A 44 9.87 -12.11 -6.53
C GLN A 44 9.86 -12.13 -8.05
N GLU A 45 9.91 -13.32 -8.66
CA GLU A 45 9.82 -13.50 -10.12
C GLU A 45 8.50 -12.94 -10.69
N ARG A 46 7.38 -13.14 -9.99
CA ARG A 46 6.09 -12.51 -10.34
C ARG A 46 6.08 -10.99 -10.19
N PHE A 47 6.87 -10.44 -9.28
CA PHE A 47 6.92 -9.00 -9.00
C PHE A 47 7.82 -8.23 -9.98
N LEU A 48 8.90 -8.85 -10.46
CA LEU A 48 9.89 -8.23 -11.36
C LEU A 48 9.30 -7.50 -12.58
N PRO A 49 8.24 -7.99 -13.26
CA PRO A 49 7.66 -7.28 -14.40
C PRO A 49 7.02 -5.92 -14.07
N PHE A 50 6.70 -5.66 -12.80
CA PHE A 50 6.02 -4.42 -12.37
C PHE A 50 6.99 -3.31 -11.97
N VAL A 51 8.30 -3.59 -11.98
CA VAL A 51 9.32 -2.62 -11.59
C VAL A 51 10.24 -2.26 -12.75
N ALA A 52 10.72 -1.02 -12.73
CA ALA A 52 11.73 -0.52 -13.66
C ALA A 52 12.81 0.25 -12.90
N GLU A 53 14.02 0.23 -13.45
CA GLU A 53 15.09 1.09 -13.00
C GLU A 53 14.87 2.51 -13.53
N VAL A 54 14.98 3.49 -12.64
CA VAL A 54 14.72 4.91 -12.91
C VAL A 54 15.93 5.69 -12.47
N GLU A 55 16.50 6.46 -13.40
CA GLU A 55 17.59 7.39 -13.11
C GLU A 55 17.09 8.54 -12.24
N ARG A 56 17.91 8.95 -11.27
CA ARG A 56 17.69 10.14 -10.47
C ARG A 56 18.79 11.14 -10.73
N ASP A 57 18.44 12.43 -10.64
CA ASP A 57 19.42 13.50 -10.83
C ASP A 57 20.38 13.51 -9.62
N ASP A 58 21.69 13.46 -9.88
CA ASP A 58 22.78 13.40 -8.88
C ASP A 58 22.76 12.22 -7.87
N ASP A 59 21.94 11.18 -8.09
CA ASP A 59 21.80 10.01 -7.21
C ASP A 59 21.93 8.67 -7.96
N ASP A 60 22.19 7.58 -7.22
CA ASP A 60 22.14 6.23 -7.77
C ASP A 60 20.73 5.90 -8.33
N PRO A 61 20.63 5.14 -9.44
CA PRO A 61 19.35 4.73 -9.99
C PRO A 61 18.54 3.91 -8.98
N VAL A 62 17.23 4.11 -8.99
CA VAL A 62 16.31 3.45 -8.07
C VAL A 62 15.35 2.55 -8.82
N THR A 63 14.96 1.45 -8.19
CA THR A 63 13.89 0.59 -8.70
C THR A 63 12.53 1.14 -8.25
N ALA A 64 11.66 1.47 -9.20
CA ALA A 64 10.33 2.01 -8.93
C ALA A 64 9.24 1.16 -9.61
N ILE A 65 8.01 1.25 -9.09
CA ILE A 65 6.83 0.66 -9.74
C ILE A 65 6.53 1.48 -10.99
N ALA A 66 6.63 0.85 -12.15
CA ALA A 66 6.49 1.53 -13.45
C ALA A 66 5.02 1.81 -13.80
N ASP A 67 4.12 0.88 -13.45
CA ASP A 67 2.69 0.96 -13.71
C ASP A 67 1.90 0.58 -12.46
N PHE A 68 1.42 1.59 -11.73
CA PHE A 68 0.62 1.39 -10.53
C PHE A 68 -0.71 0.65 -10.82
N PRO A 69 -1.51 1.03 -11.84
CA PRO A 69 -2.67 0.27 -12.30
C PRO A 69 -2.43 -1.23 -12.49
N GLY A 70 -1.43 -1.61 -13.29
CA GLY A 70 -1.09 -3.01 -13.54
C GLY A 70 -0.63 -3.71 -12.26
N PHE A 71 0.22 -3.06 -11.46
CA PHE A 71 0.68 -3.62 -10.19
C PHE A 71 -0.47 -3.96 -9.23
N VAL A 72 -1.43 -3.06 -9.02
CA VAL A 72 -2.52 -3.33 -8.07
C VAL A 72 -3.52 -4.37 -8.57
N ARG A 73 -3.73 -4.47 -9.88
CA ARG A 73 -4.68 -5.43 -10.48
C ARG A 73 -4.08 -6.81 -10.67
N GLU A 74 -2.86 -6.89 -11.19
CA GLU A 74 -2.27 -8.15 -11.63
C GLU A 74 -1.36 -8.79 -10.57
N PHE A 75 -0.72 -7.99 -9.71
CA PHE A 75 0.15 -8.49 -8.65
C PHE A 75 -0.55 -8.54 -7.30
N LEU A 76 -1.20 -7.43 -6.89
CA LEU A 76 -1.95 -7.40 -5.62
C LEU A 76 -3.36 -7.97 -5.73
N GLU A 77 -3.86 -8.17 -6.95
CA GLU A 77 -5.17 -8.78 -7.23
C GLU A 77 -6.31 -8.03 -6.53
N TRP A 78 -6.20 -6.70 -6.44
CA TRP A 78 -7.24 -5.85 -5.84
C TRP A 78 -8.52 -5.88 -6.68
N PRO A 79 -9.71 -6.02 -6.05
CA PRO A 79 -10.96 -6.06 -6.79
C PRO A 79 -11.24 -4.76 -7.55
N ASP A 80 -11.53 -4.87 -8.85
CA ASP A 80 -11.82 -3.71 -9.70
C ASP A 80 -13.03 -2.89 -9.23
N ASP A 81 -14.02 -3.52 -8.63
CA ASP A 81 -15.20 -2.86 -8.08
C ASP A 81 -14.91 -2.03 -6.83
N CYS A 82 -13.75 -2.24 -6.23
CA CYS A 82 -13.25 -1.51 -5.07
C CYS A 82 -12.24 -0.40 -5.45
N LEU A 83 -11.76 -0.35 -6.69
CA LEU A 83 -10.71 0.58 -7.13
C LEU A 83 -11.27 1.84 -7.81
N TYR A 84 -11.03 3.01 -7.23
CA TYR A 84 -11.51 4.31 -7.73
C TYR A 84 -10.36 5.16 -8.26
N GLY A 85 -10.61 5.93 -9.32
CA GLY A 85 -9.62 6.83 -9.96
C GLY A 85 -8.80 6.20 -11.09
N LEU A 86 -8.85 4.87 -11.26
CA LEU A 86 -8.16 4.18 -12.38
C LEU A 86 -8.84 4.39 -13.73
N GLU A 87 -10.16 4.51 -13.71
CA GLU A 87 -10.96 4.60 -14.93
C GLU A 87 -11.97 5.75 -14.83
N SER A 88 -12.30 6.34 -15.98
CA SER A 88 -13.33 7.39 -16.05
C SER A 88 -14.72 6.89 -15.66
N SER A 89 -14.95 5.57 -15.69
CA SER A 89 -16.19 4.92 -15.25
C SER A 89 -16.42 5.04 -13.73
N ARG A 90 -15.33 5.22 -12.97
CA ARG A 90 -15.33 5.25 -11.50
C ARG A 90 -14.39 6.33 -10.98
N PRO A 91 -14.77 7.60 -11.14
CA PRO A 91 -13.96 8.73 -10.70
C PRO A 91 -13.87 8.78 -9.16
N LEU A 92 -12.85 9.46 -8.66
CA LEU A 92 -12.72 9.76 -7.24
C LEU A 92 -13.85 10.69 -6.79
N PRO A 93 -14.56 10.40 -5.68
CA PRO A 93 -15.58 11.31 -5.16
C PRO A 93 -14.98 12.63 -4.67
N GLU A 94 -15.69 13.74 -4.89
CA GLU A 94 -15.28 15.09 -4.46
C GLU A 94 -15.02 15.18 -2.94
N SER A 95 -15.64 14.32 -2.14
CA SER A 95 -15.40 14.24 -0.69
C SER A 95 -13.96 13.88 -0.31
N LEU A 96 -13.17 13.34 -1.24
CA LEU A 96 -11.75 13.04 -1.04
C LEU A 96 -10.83 14.23 -1.37
N PHE A 97 -11.40 15.35 -1.82
CA PHE A 97 -10.67 16.55 -2.21
C PHE A 97 -10.80 17.57 -1.08
N VAL A 98 -9.66 17.98 -0.52
CA VAL A 98 -9.60 18.95 0.58
C VAL A 98 -8.86 20.18 0.12
N SER A 99 -9.61 21.28 -0.06
CA SER A 99 -9.01 22.58 -0.38
C SER A 99 -8.38 23.20 0.86
N LEU A 100 -7.07 23.42 0.80
CA LEU A 100 -6.29 24.14 1.80
C LEU A 100 -6.18 25.61 1.39
N SER A 101 -7.25 26.37 1.66
CA SER A 101 -7.39 27.78 1.22
C SER A 101 -6.22 28.68 1.60
N ASN A 102 -5.55 28.40 2.73
CA ASN A 102 -4.41 29.17 3.22
C ASN A 102 -3.12 28.91 2.43
N PHE A 103 -3.07 27.83 1.64
CA PHE A 103 -1.91 27.39 0.87
C PHE A 103 -2.18 27.36 -0.63
N GLY A 104 -3.39 27.74 -1.07
CA GLY A 104 -3.79 27.68 -2.48
C GLY A 104 -3.77 26.26 -3.08
N GLU A 105 -3.66 25.23 -2.25
CA GLU A 105 -3.49 23.84 -2.67
C GLU A 105 -4.78 23.04 -2.43
N THR A 106 -5.05 22.05 -3.27
CA THR A 106 -6.07 21.03 -3.00
C THR A 106 -5.38 19.68 -2.81
N LEU A 107 -5.54 19.09 -1.63
CA LEU A 107 -5.11 17.72 -1.38
C LEU A 107 -6.11 16.77 -2.04
N ALA A 108 -5.61 15.92 -2.93
CA ALA A 108 -6.39 14.89 -3.59
C ALA A 108 -5.53 13.64 -3.79
N PRO A 109 -6.09 12.44 -3.57
CA PRO A 109 -5.43 11.21 -3.95
C PRO A 109 -5.41 11.03 -5.47
N SER A 110 -4.49 10.21 -5.97
CA SER A 110 -4.51 9.70 -7.34
C SER A 110 -5.49 8.54 -7.49
N PHE A 111 -5.61 7.68 -6.46
CA PHE A 111 -6.51 6.52 -6.43
C PHE A 111 -7.07 6.29 -5.03
N ALA A 112 -8.17 5.56 -4.93
CA ALA A 112 -8.73 5.12 -3.65
C ALA A 112 -9.18 3.67 -3.73
N LEU A 113 -8.89 2.90 -2.67
CA LEU A 113 -9.38 1.54 -2.48
C LEU A 113 -10.53 1.58 -1.47
N LYS A 114 -11.71 1.16 -1.91
CA LYS A 114 -12.90 1.03 -1.08
C LYS A 114 -12.86 -0.28 -0.30
N ASP A 115 -13.35 -0.25 0.94
CA ASP A 115 -13.63 -1.46 1.71
C ASP A 115 -14.79 -2.23 1.04
N PRO A 116 -14.62 -3.51 0.68
CA PRO A 116 -15.73 -4.34 0.20
C PRO A 116 -16.82 -4.54 1.26
N ARG A 117 -16.48 -4.41 2.56
CA ARG A 117 -17.41 -4.55 3.70
C ARG A 117 -17.19 -3.43 4.72
N PRO A 118 -17.50 -2.17 4.35
CA PRO A 118 -17.20 -1.01 5.18
C PRO A 118 -17.90 -1.10 6.54
N LYS A 119 -17.12 -1.00 7.63
CA LYS A 119 -17.65 -0.89 8.99
C LYS A 119 -18.37 0.44 9.21
N ASP A 120 -17.88 1.51 8.58
CA ASP A 120 -18.49 2.84 8.54
C ASP A 120 -18.90 3.17 7.10
N GLY A 121 -20.20 3.28 6.85
CA GLY A 121 -20.73 3.64 5.54
C GLY A 121 -20.41 5.08 5.12
N ALA A 122 -20.10 5.97 6.08
CA ALA A 122 -19.73 7.36 5.80
C ALA A 122 -18.29 7.47 5.27
N ASN A 123 -17.40 6.58 5.70
CA ASN A 123 -16.00 6.54 5.28
C ASN A 123 -15.63 5.12 4.79
N PRO A 124 -16.10 4.71 3.61
CA PRO A 124 -15.94 3.34 3.14
C PRO A 124 -14.55 3.06 2.54
N TRP A 125 -13.52 3.83 2.87
CA TRP A 125 -12.21 3.79 2.23
C TRP A 125 -11.20 3.03 3.09
N LEU A 126 -10.49 2.06 2.50
CA LEU A 126 -9.37 1.37 3.14
C LEU A 126 -8.06 2.13 2.92
N LEU A 127 -7.83 2.61 1.71
CA LEU A 127 -6.58 3.27 1.33
C LEU A 127 -6.84 4.45 0.39
N LEU A 128 -6.10 5.53 0.62
CA LEU A 128 -5.94 6.63 -0.32
C LEU A 128 -4.51 6.58 -0.84
N VAL A 129 -4.35 6.62 -2.16
CA VAL A 129 -3.05 6.43 -2.81
C VAL A 129 -2.73 7.66 -3.62
N GLN A 130 -1.51 8.18 -3.43
CA GLN A 130 -0.95 9.24 -4.26
C GLN A 130 0.23 8.67 -5.04
N THR A 131 0.20 8.78 -6.36
CA THR A 131 1.34 8.43 -7.22
C THR A 131 2.17 9.66 -7.51
N LEU A 132 3.48 9.50 -7.41
CA LEU A 132 4.47 10.52 -7.71
C LEU A 132 5.22 10.15 -8.99
N PRO A 133 5.90 11.10 -9.64
CA PRO A 133 6.83 10.76 -10.71
C PRO A 133 7.83 9.68 -10.23
N PRO A 134 8.13 8.65 -11.03
CA PRO A 134 9.13 7.66 -10.67
C PRO A 134 10.46 8.33 -10.36
N GLY A 135 11.13 7.89 -9.29
CA GLY A 135 12.37 8.51 -8.83
C GLY A 135 12.19 9.82 -8.04
N ALA A 136 10.98 10.33 -7.82
CA ALA A 136 10.80 11.47 -6.93
C ALA A 136 11.29 11.16 -5.51
N GLY A 137 12.19 11.99 -4.96
CA GLY A 137 12.58 11.89 -3.56
C GLY A 137 11.38 12.15 -2.64
N LEU A 138 11.24 11.36 -1.58
CA LEU A 138 10.15 11.55 -0.61
C LEU A 138 10.34 12.82 0.22
N ASP A 139 11.60 13.24 0.39
CA ASP A 139 11.99 14.48 1.07
C ASP A 139 12.06 15.67 0.10
N ASP A 140 11.98 15.42 -1.21
CA ASP A 140 11.98 16.49 -2.20
C ASP A 140 10.67 17.25 -2.09
N ARG A 141 10.79 18.58 -2.05
CA ARG A 141 9.63 19.45 -2.19
C ARG A 141 9.06 19.22 -3.58
N GLN A 142 7.99 18.44 -3.64
CA GLN A 142 7.18 18.35 -4.84
C GLN A 142 6.75 19.77 -5.16
N ASN A 143 7.18 20.27 -6.32
CA ASN A 143 6.85 21.60 -6.79
C ASN A 143 5.37 21.60 -7.23
N ARG A 144 4.46 21.43 -6.27
CA ARG A 144 3.09 21.91 -6.34
C ARG A 144 3.20 23.39 -6.04
N ASP A 145 3.10 24.19 -7.10
CA ASP A 145 3.08 25.65 -7.12
C ASP A 145 3.30 26.34 -5.75
N GLN A 146 4.53 26.77 -5.49
CA GLN A 146 4.90 27.81 -4.52
C GLN A 146 3.96 27.93 -3.30
N SER A 147 4.12 27.07 -2.30
CA SER A 147 3.84 27.45 -0.92
C SER A 147 4.75 26.69 0.03
N ASP A 148 5.71 27.42 0.55
CA ASP A 148 6.64 27.02 1.59
C ASP A 148 5.90 26.33 2.75
N TRP A 149 6.09 25.01 2.87
CA TRP A 149 5.83 24.29 4.11
C TRP A 149 6.91 24.67 5.14
N ASN A 150 6.86 25.90 5.62
CA ASN A 150 7.72 26.36 6.71
C ASN A 150 7.00 26.12 8.03
N VAL A 151 7.12 24.91 8.58
CA VAL A 151 6.85 24.71 10.00
C VAL A 151 8.13 25.08 10.74
N SER A 152 8.21 26.34 11.17
CA SER A 152 9.19 26.71 12.19
C SER A 152 8.79 26.04 13.52
N PRO A 153 9.71 25.34 14.22
CA PRO A 153 9.40 24.76 15.51
C PRO A 153 9.00 25.89 16.47
N SER A 154 7.81 25.78 17.07
CA SER A 154 7.42 26.68 18.14
C SER A 154 8.25 26.36 19.38
N GLN A 155 8.97 27.36 19.90
CA GLN A 155 9.65 27.28 21.20
C GLN A 155 8.66 27.16 22.36
#